data_AF-A0A7S0NP75-F1
#
_entry.id   AF-A0A7S0NP75-F1
#
_cell.length_a   1.000
_cell.length_b   1.000
_cell.length_c   1.000
_cell.angle_alpha   90.00
_cell.angle_beta   90.00
_cell.angle_gamma   90.00
#
_symmetry.space_group_name_H-M   'P 1'
#
loop_
_entity.id
_entity.type
_entity.pdbx_description
1 polymer ?
#
loop_
_entity_poly.entity_id
_entity_poly.type
_entity_poly.pdbx_seq_one_letter_code
_entity_poly.pdbx_strand_id
1 'polypeptide(L)'
;VYVRGRHVVWSAGGCVRVRFTAPEPVRQALWCRFDDGDGSTPEPTLCLRHDAALTTYAPSGASHTMPLNRDQRDLRACAAGLLVPTKRGLAALTHPLDKAELV
;
A
#
# COMPACT_ATOMS: atom_id res chain seq x y z
N VAL A 1 8.60 2.27 -8.88
CA VAL A 1 8.02 0.91 -9.00
C VAL A 1 7.42 0.78 -10.38
N TYR A 2 7.60 -0.36 -11.05
CA TYR A 2 6.97 -0.65 -12.33
C TYR A 2 5.96 -1.78 -12.16
N VAL A 3 4.81 -1.66 -12.81
CA VAL A 3 3.70 -2.61 -12.69
C VAL A 3 3.18 -2.95 -14.09
N ARG A 4 3.01 -4.25 -14.36
CA ARG A 4 2.33 -4.76 -15.57
C ARG A 4 1.44 -5.95 -15.21
N GLY A 5 0.12 -5.72 -15.17
CA GLY A 5 -0.84 -6.72 -14.74
C GLY A 5 -0.57 -7.16 -13.30
N ARG A 6 -0.04 -8.37 -13.13
CA ARG A 6 0.34 -8.93 -11.82
C ARG A 6 1.83 -8.79 -11.50
N HIS A 7 2.65 -8.41 -12.47
CA HIS A 7 4.09 -8.34 -12.30
C HIS A 7 4.50 -7.01 -11.71
N VAL A 8 5.24 -7.06 -10.61
CA VAL A 8 5.74 -5.88 -9.89
C VAL A 8 7.26 -5.92 -9.87
N VAL A 9 7.87 -4.80 -10.26
CA VAL A 9 9.32 -4.60 -10.23
C VAL A 9 9.62 -3.38 -9.36
N TRP A 10 10.34 -3.62 -8.28
CA TRP A 10 10.94 -2.58 -7.47
C TRP A 10 12.40 -2.39 -7.89
N SER A 11 12.71 -1.20 -8.39
CA SER A 11 14.07 -0.74 -8.65
C SER A 11 14.41 0.49 -7.82
N ALA A 12 15.70 0.65 -7.50
CA ALA A 12 16.26 1.83 -6.84
C ALA A 12 17.70 2.04 -7.34
N GLY A 13 18.04 3.27 -7.75
CA GLY A 13 19.37 3.62 -8.25
C GLY A 13 19.76 2.88 -9.54
N GLY A 14 18.82 2.60 -10.44
CA GLY A 14 19.07 1.85 -11.67
C GLY A 14 19.17 0.33 -11.51
N CYS A 15 19.22 -0.18 -10.27
CA CYS A 15 19.24 -1.62 -9.99
C CYS A 15 17.84 -2.14 -9.64
N VAL A 16 17.50 -3.31 -10.14
CA VAL A 16 16.30 -4.03 -9.67
C VAL A 16 16.61 -4.67 -8.32
N ARG A 17 15.81 -4.34 -7.32
CA ARG A 17 15.92 -4.84 -5.94
C ARG A 17 15.06 -6.08 -5.75
N VAL A 18 13.79 -5.99 -6.15
CA VAL A 18 12.82 -7.07 -5.96
C VAL A 18 11.96 -7.20 -7.21
N ARG A 19 11.70 -8.44 -7.61
CA ARG A 19 10.70 -8.81 -8.62
C ARG A 19 9.78 -9.84 -8.01
N PHE A 20 8.48 -9.64 -8.16
CA PHE A 20 7.49 -10.62 -7.73
C PHE A 20 6.23 -10.54 -8.56
N THR A 21 5.40 -11.57 -8.41
CA THR A 21 4.07 -11.65 -9.02
C THR A 21 3.05 -11.56 -7.90
N ALA A 22 2.23 -10.52 -7.93
CA ALA A 22 1.13 -10.34 -7.00
C ALA A 22 0.03 -11.40 -7.27
N PRO A 23 -0.78 -11.76 -6.26
CA PRO A 23 -1.83 -12.76 -6.44
C PRO A 23 -2.83 -12.33 -7.52
N GLU A 24 -3.21 -11.05 -7.52
CA GLU A 24 -4.20 -10.43 -8.40
C GLU A 24 -3.62 -9.26 -9.21
N PRO A 25 -4.28 -8.83 -10.30
CA PRO A 25 -3.87 -7.66 -11.06
C PRO A 25 -3.77 -6.42 -10.16
N VAL A 26 -2.68 -5.68 -10.31
CA VAL A 26 -2.41 -4.46 -9.56
C VAL A 26 -3.01 -3.29 -10.33
N ARG A 27 -4.00 -2.63 -9.72
CA ARG A 27 -4.66 -1.42 -10.24
C ARG A 27 -3.84 -0.17 -9.96
N GLN A 28 -3.15 -0.13 -8.83
CA GLN A 28 -2.32 0.99 -8.43
C GLN A 28 -1.18 0.50 -7.54
N ALA A 29 0.01 1.08 -7.68
CA ALA A 29 1.11 0.88 -6.76
C ALA A 29 1.67 2.23 -6.31
N LEU A 30 1.93 2.37 -5.02
CA LEU A 30 2.47 3.61 -4.45
C LEU A 30 3.31 3.30 -3.21
N TRP A 31 4.19 4.23 -2.87
CA TRP A 31 4.98 4.18 -1.64
C TRP A 31 4.32 5.05 -0.57
N CYS A 32 4.21 4.53 0.64
CA CYS A 32 3.83 5.32 1.82
C CYS A 32 4.75 4.97 3.00
N ARG A 33 4.54 5.66 4.10
CA ARG A 33 5.19 5.41 5.39
C ARG A 33 4.10 5.38 6.44
N PHE A 34 4.06 4.33 7.23
CA PHE A 34 3.15 4.19 8.36
C PHE A 34 3.89 4.62 9.62
N ASP A 35 3.28 5.48 10.42
CA ASP A 35 3.87 5.92 11.68
C ASP A 35 3.41 4.97 12.78
N ASP A 36 4.31 4.09 13.22
CA ASP A 36 4.02 3.07 14.24
C ASP A 36 3.99 3.68 15.66
N GLY A 37 4.28 4.99 15.81
CA GLY A 37 4.17 5.72 17.07
C GLY A 37 5.24 5.36 18.12
N ASP A 38 6.21 4.53 17.77
CA ASP A 38 7.30 4.07 18.66
C ASP A 38 8.53 5.01 18.64
N GLY A 39 8.47 6.10 17.88
CA GLY A 39 9.55 7.07 17.70
C GLY A 39 10.66 6.60 16.76
N SER A 40 10.52 5.43 16.12
CA SER A 40 11.41 4.99 15.06
C SER A 40 11.14 5.76 13.76
N THR A 41 12.11 5.77 12.84
CA THR A 41 11.90 6.40 11.53
C THR A 41 11.05 5.47 10.67
N PRO A 42 9.87 5.93 10.18
CA PRO A 42 8.97 5.09 9.40
C PRO A 42 9.63 4.49 8.16
N GLU A 43 9.57 3.17 8.03
CA GLU A 43 10.10 2.47 6.86
C GLU A 43 9.19 2.69 5.63
N PRO A 44 9.77 2.85 4.42
CA PRO A 44 8.99 2.97 3.20
C PRO A 44 8.30 1.64 2.87
N THR A 45 6.97 1.64 2.89
CA THR A 45 6.15 0.48 2.59
C THR A 45 5.58 0.59 1.18
N LEU A 46 5.70 -0.50 0.39
CA LEU A 46 5.08 -0.58 -0.92
C LEU A 46 3.64 -1.04 -0.78
N CYS A 47 2.71 -0.26 -1.32
CA CYS A 47 1.28 -0.56 -1.27
C CYS A 47 0.77 -0.87 -2.67
N LEU A 48 0.15 -2.05 -2.81
CA LEU A 48 -0.46 -2.53 -4.04
C LEU A 48 -1.98 -2.60 -3.87
N ARG A 49 -2.69 -1.81 -4.68
CA ARG A 49 -4.15 -1.84 -4.76
C ARG A 49 -4.57 -2.87 -5.82
N HIS A 50 -5.44 -3.77 -5.40
CA HIS A 50 -6.20 -4.70 -6.24
C HIS A 50 -7.66 -4.25 -6.32
N ASP A 51 -8.51 -4.99 -7.03
CA ASP A 51 -9.94 -4.64 -7.15
C ASP A 51 -10.70 -4.70 -5.83
N ALA A 52 -10.31 -5.61 -4.93
CA ALA A 52 -11.00 -5.83 -3.65
C ALA A 52 -10.04 -5.98 -2.46
N ALA A 53 -8.76 -5.60 -2.64
CA ALA A 53 -7.76 -5.74 -1.59
C ALA A 53 -6.64 -4.70 -1.71
N LEU A 54 -5.99 -4.44 -0.60
CA LEU A 54 -4.73 -3.72 -0.50
C LEU A 54 -3.71 -4.67 0.10
N THR A 55 -2.58 -4.85 -0.59
CA THR A 55 -1.44 -5.59 -0.06
C THR A 55 -0.28 -4.63 0.19
N THR A 56 0.28 -4.67 1.39
CA THR A 56 1.48 -3.92 1.77
C THR A 56 2.69 -4.83 1.79
N TYR A 57 3.86 -4.28 1.46
CA TYR A 57 5.16 -4.96 1.54
C TYR A 57 6.16 -4.04 2.23
N ALA A 58 6.64 -4.47 3.39
CA ALA A 58 7.70 -3.80 4.11
C ALA A 58 9.09 -4.21 3.57
N PRO A 59 10.13 -3.38 3.72
CA PRO A 59 11.50 -3.73 3.37
C PRO A 59 12.02 -4.97 4.11
N SER A 60 11.52 -5.23 5.32
CA SER A 60 11.79 -6.44 6.11
C SER A 60 11.32 -7.75 5.44
N GLY A 61 10.49 -7.65 4.39
CA GLY A 61 9.84 -8.79 3.74
C GLY A 61 8.48 -9.13 4.33
N ALA A 62 8.05 -8.47 5.41
CA ALA A 62 6.69 -8.60 5.93
C ALA A 62 5.68 -8.12 4.87
N SER A 63 4.56 -8.83 4.76
CA SER A 63 3.47 -8.43 3.87
C SER A 63 2.12 -8.67 4.54
N HIS A 64 1.20 -7.74 4.32
CA HIS A 64 -0.15 -7.82 4.87
C HIS A 64 -1.16 -7.52 3.78
N THR A 65 -2.25 -8.30 3.75
CA THR A 65 -3.35 -8.06 2.82
C THR A 65 -4.61 -7.76 3.60
N MET A 66 -5.25 -6.63 3.29
CA MET A 66 -6.53 -6.24 3.86
C MET A 66 -7.59 -6.16 2.75
N PRO A 67 -8.84 -6.53 3.03
CA PRO A 67 -9.92 -6.35 2.09
C PRO A 67 -10.21 -4.85 1.89
N LEU A 68 -10.42 -4.46 0.64
CA LEU A 68 -10.90 -3.15 0.24
C LEU A 68 -12.32 -3.29 -0.30
N ASN A 69 -13.15 -2.30 0.00
CA ASN A 69 -14.47 -2.23 -0.63
C ASN A 69 -14.28 -1.89 -2.10
N ARG A 70 -14.96 -2.62 -2.99
CA ARG A 70 -14.83 -2.51 -4.47
C ARG A 70 -15.07 -1.10 -5.03
N ASP A 71 -15.73 -0.24 -4.26
CA ASP A 71 -16.04 1.14 -4.64
C ASP A 71 -14.95 2.16 -4.27
N GLN A 72 -13.83 1.71 -3.71
CA GLN A 72 -12.75 2.60 -3.30
C GLN A 72 -11.96 3.10 -4.50
N ARG A 73 -11.78 4.43 -4.57
CA ARG A 73 -11.02 5.12 -5.62
C ARG A 73 -9.51 4.94 -5.40
N ASP A 74 -8.71 5.56 -6.27
CA ASP A 74 -7.26 5.56 -6.14
C ASP A 74 -6.81 6.06 -4.75
N LEU A 75 -5.91 5.31 -4.16
CA LEU A 75 -5.27 5.60 -2.90
C LEU A 75 -4.31 6.80 -3.06
N ARG A 76 -4.05 7.47 -1.94
CA ARG A 76 -3.07 8.56 -1.87
C ARG A 76 -2.20 8.36 -0.63
N ALA A 77 -0.88 8.47 -0.78
CA ALA A 77 0.01 8.55 0.37
C ALA A 77 -0.18 9.90 1.08
N CYS A 78 -0.10 9.89 2.41
CA CYS A 78 -0.06 11.10 3.24
C CYS A 78 1.04 10.98 4.30
N ALA A 79 1.23 12.02 5.11
CA ALA A 79 2.26 12.05 6.14
C ALA A 79 2.10 10.94 7.20
N ALA A 80 0.85 10.52 7.46
CA ALA A 80 0.53 9.53 8.48
C ALA A 80 0.33 8.11 7.92
N GLY A 81 0.46 7.90 6.59
CA GLY A 81 0.17 6.61 5.97
C GLY A 81 -0.55 6.73 4.64
N LEU A 82 -1.76 6.19 4.59
CA LEU A 82 -2.56 6.08 3.38
C LEU A 82 -3.94 6.69 3.57
N LEU A 83 -4.35 7.50 2.60
CA LEU A 83 -5.71 7.97 2.46
C LEU A 83 -6.48 7.06 1.51
N VAL A 84 -7.62 6.58 2.00
CA VAL A 84 -8.52 5.66 1.30
C VAL A 84 -9.85 6.37 1.06
N PRO A 85 -10.14 6.83 -0.17
CA PRO A 85 -11.44 7.42 -0.47
C PRO A 85 -12.55 6.37 -0.39
N THR A 86 -13.61 6.67 0.36
CA THR A 86 -14.79 5.82 0.52
C THR A 86 -16.04 6.55 0.01
N LYS A 87 -17.18 5.84 -0.10
CA LYS A 87 -18.47 6.48 -0.38
C LYS A 87 -18.91 7.49 0.69
N ARG A 88 -18.43 7.32 1.92
CA ARG A 88 -18.86 8.12 3.09
C ARG A 88 -17.92 9.28 3.39
N GLY A 89 -16.78 9.37 2.70
CA GLY A 89 -15.74 10.36 2.97
C GLY A 89 -14.35 9.79 2.75
N LEU A 90 -13.40 10.22 3.57
CA LEU A 90 -12.01 9.80 3.50
C LEU A 90 -11.68 8.96 4.75
N ALA A 91 -11.06 7.80 4.57
CA ALA A 91 -10.49 7.05 5.68
C ALA A 91 -8.96 7.19 5.65
N ALA A 92 -8.33 7.14 6.82
CA ALA A 92 -6.88 7.09 6.94
C ALA A 92 -6.48 5.72 7.48
N LEU A 93 -5.50 5.09 6.83
CA LEU A 93 -4.80 3.92 7.35
C LEU A 93 -3.45 4.41 7.87
N THR A 94 -3.30 4.40 9.18
CA THR A 94 -2.10 4.83 9.89
C THR A 94 -1.12 3.69 10.13
N HIS A 95 -1.62 2.45 10.09
CA HIS A 95 -0.85 1.23 10.21
C HIS A 95 -1.32 0.18 9.18
N PRO A 96 -0.45 -0.71 8.66
CA PRO A 96 -0.83 -1.76 7.70
C PRO A 96 -1.87 -2.77 8.21
N LEU A 97 -2.05 -2.85 9.53
CA LEU A 97 -3.02 -3.72 10.19
C LEU A 97 -4.31 -3.00 10.60
N ASP A 98 -4.41 -1.70 10.32
CA ASP A 98 -5.61 -0.94 10.64
C ASP A 98 -6.82 -1.47 9.86
N LYS A 99 -7.99 -1.41 10.50
CA LYS A 99 -9.24 -1.43 9.76
C LYS A 99 -9.43 -0.05 9.15
N ALA A 100 -9.92 0.00 7.91
CA ALA A 100 -10.30 1.28 7.30
C ALA A 100 -11.52 1.86 8.04
N GLU A 101 -11.27 2.54 9.16
CA GLU A 101 -12.27 3.29 9.91
C GLU A 101 -12.40 4.69 9.30
N LEU A 102 -13.63 5.19 9.23
CA LEU A 102 -13.92 6.48 8.61
C LEU A 102 -13.33 7.59 9.48
N VAL A 103 -12.65 8.54 8.85
CA VAL A 103 -12.21 9.81 9.48
C VAL A 103 -13.35 10.82 9.42
#